data_AF-A0A7S3J4F2-F1
#
_entry.id   AF-A0A7S3J4F2-F1
#
_cell.length_a   1.000
_cell.length_b   1.000
_cell.length_c   1.000
_cell.angle_alpha   90.00
_cell.angle_beta   90.00
_cell.angle_gamma   90.00
#
_symmetry.space_group_name_H-M   'P 1'
#
loop_
_entity.id
_entity.type
_entity.pdbx_description
1 polymer ?
#
loop_
_entity_poly.entity_id
_entity_poly.type
_entity_poly.pdbx_seq_one_letter_code
_entity_poly.pdbx_strand_id
1 'polypeptide(L)'
;VERIRSIAEMLVWSSNRNGGCFEIFMESNVMEEVFSAIIDRGESELSTQVIQTMSILIQNIKREDELGYIMSHRFLNKLISSNFDLSVNNELVDYFISFLK
;
A
#
# COMPACT_ATOMS: atom_id res chain seq x y z
N VAL A 1 11.34 -6.25 -3.45
CA VAL A 1 11.04 -4.83 -3.75
C VAL A 1 10.27 -4.68 -5.07
N GLU A 2 10.89 -4.88 -6.24
CA GLU A 2 10.26 -4.64 -7.57
C GLU A 2 8.87 -5.26 -7.77
N ARG A 3 8.65 -6.49 -7.31
CA ARG A 3 7.36 -7.16 -7.45
C ARG A 3 6.22 -6.42 -6.74
N ILE A 4 6.49 -5.76 -5.61
CA ILE A 4 5.50 -4.99 -4.85
C ILE A 4 5.15 -3.71 -5.62
N ARG A 5 6.16 -3.04 -6.19
CA ARG A 5 5.97 -1.87 -7.05
C ARG A 5 5.09 -2.19 -8.27
N SER A 6 5.33 -3.32 -8.93
CA SER A 6 4.53 -3.77 -10.06
C SER A 6 3.05 -4.02 -9.70
N ILE A 7 2.74 -4.35 -8.44
CA ILE A 7 1.35 -4.45 -7.97
C ILE A 7 0.66 -3.09 -8.03
N ALA A 8 1.31 -2.01 -7.53
CA ALA A 8 0.74 -0.67 -7.63
C ALA A 8 0.52 -0.24 -9.08
N GLU A 9 1.50 -0.45 -9.97
CA GLU A 9 1.38 -0.11 -11.38
C GLU A 9 0.20 -0.82 -12.06
N MET A 10 0.07 -2.13 -11.80
CA MET A 10 -1.03 -2.94 -12.32
C MET A 10 -2.40 -2.44 -11.82
N LEU A 11 -2.52 -2.16 -10.52
CA LEU A 11 -3.77 -1.71 -9.93
C LEU A 11 -4.18 -0.32 -10.41
N VAL A 12 -3.24 0.62 -10.47
CA VAL A 12 -3.46 1.96 -11.03
C VAL A 12 -3.86 1.89 -12.50
N TRP A 13 -3.21 1.02 -13.28
CA TRP A 13 -3.57 0.82 -14.68
C TRP A 13 -4.98 0.24 -14.82
N SER A 14 -5.33 -0.74 -13.98
CA SER A 14 -6.63 -1.39 -13.96
C SER A 14 -7.75 -0.41 -13.62
N SER A 15 -7.59 0.34 -12.51
CA SER A 15 -8.52 1.39 -12.05
C SER A 15 -8.79 2.41 -13.16
N ASN A 16 -7.73 2.92 -13.81
CA ASN A 16 -7.86 3.94 -14.84
C ASN A 16 -8.52 3.44 -16.14
N ARG A 17 -8.60 2.13 -16.37
CA ARG A 17 -9.16 1.55 -17.60
C ARG A 17 -10.45 0.73 -17.37
N ASN A 18 -11.03 0.78 -16.17
CA ASN A 18 -12.11 -0.12 -15.75
C ASN A 18 -11.76 -1.61 -15.99
N GLY A 19 -10.50 -1.97 -15.73
CA GLY A 19 -10.07 -3.36 -15.70
C GLY A 19 -10.50 -3.99 -14.37
N GLY A 20 -11.06 -5.21 -14.42
CA GLY A 20 -11.51 -5.93 -13.22
C GLY A 20 -10.41 -6.41 -12.28
N CYS A 21 -9.12 -6.19 -12.59
CA CYS A 21 -8.02 -6.64 -11.72
C CYS A 21 -8.02 -5.94 -10.36
N PHE A 22 -8.46 -4.67 -10.29
CA PHE A 22 -8.59 -3.95 -9.02
C PHE A 22 -9.62 -4.62 -8.12
N GLU A 23 -10.82 -4.89 -8.65
CA GLU A 23 -11.91 -5.56 -7.95
C GLU A 23 -11.48 -6.94 -7.45
N ILE A 24 -10.88 -7.76 -8.33
CA ILE A 24 -10.38 -9.10 -7.95
C ILE A 24 -9.33 -9.01 -6.83
N PHE A 25 -8.42 -8.03 -6.91
CA PHE A 25 -7.38 -7.84 -5.89
C PHE A 25 -7.97 -7.49 -4.52
N MET A 26 -9.00 -6.63 -4.50
CA MET A 26 -9.70 -6.28 -3.26
C MET A 26 -10.52 -7.45 -2.72
N GLU A 27 -11.27 -8.15 -3.56
CA GLU A 27 -12.07 -9.32 -3.18
C GLU A 27 -11.22 -10.47 -2.64
N SER A 28 -10.02 -10.65 -3.21
CA SER A 28 -9.08 -11.69 -2.79
C SER A 28 -8.28 -11.32 -1.54
N ASN A 29 -8.54 -10.16 -0.93
CA ASN A 29 -7.92 -9.70 0.31
C ASN A 29 -6.38 -9.68 0.27
N VAL A 30 -5.80 -9.55 -0.94
CA VAL A 30 -4.35 -9.66 -1.19
C VAL A 30 -3.59 -8.59 -0.44
N MET A 31 -4.17 -7.39 -0.32
CA MET A 31 -3.60 -6.28 0.44
C MET A 31 -3.38 -6.66 1.90
N GLU A 32 -4.34 -7.31 2.55
CA GLU A 32 -4.13 -7.73 3.94
C GLU A 32 -3.14 -8.89 4.01
N GLU A 33 -3.31 -9.96 3.22
CA GLU A 33 -2.49 -11.16 3.38
C GLU A 33 -1.02 -10.92 3.03
N VAL A 34 -0.76 -10.25 1.92
CA VAL A 34 0.60 -10.05 1.41
C VAL A 34 1.27 -8.89 2.14
N PHE A 35 0.63 -7.73 2.22
CA PHE A 35 1.31 -6.57 2.80
C PHE A 35 1.39 -6.66 4.33
N SER A 36 0.40 -7.23 5.03
CA SER A 36 0.55 -7.44 6.48
C SER A 36 1.71 -8.38 6.80
N ALA A 37 1.85 -9.48 6.05
CA ALA A 37 2.96 -10.41 6.25
C ALA A 37 4.33 -9.76 6.01
N ILE A 38 4.41 -8.77 5.12
CA ILE A 38 5.63 -8.00 4.88
C ILE A 38 5.91 -7.05 6.05
N ILE A 39 4.90 -6.29 6.49
CA ILE A 39 5.03 -5.36 7.62
C ILE A 39 5.41 -6.11 8.90
N ASP A 40 4.82 -7.28 9.15
CA ASP A 40 5.09 -8.09 10.34
C ASP A 40 6.52 -8.65 10.41
N ARG A 41 7.21 -8.75 9.27
CA ARG A 41 8.64 -9.14 9.25
C ARG A 41 9.55 -8.03 9.74
N GLY A 42 9.09 -6.77 9.73
CA GLY A 42 9.87 -5.62 10.20
C GLY A 42 11.09 -5.27 9.35
N GLU A 43 11.22 -5.83 8.14
CA GLU A 43 12.31 -5.48 7.22
C GLU A 43 12.08 -4.06 6.68
N SER A 44 12.96 -3.13 7.03
CA SER A 44 12.80 -1.71 6.71
C SER A 44 12.63 -1.44 5.21
N GLU A 45 13.45 -2.05 4.35
CA GLU A 45 13.38 -1.86 2.89
C GLU A 45 12.03 -2.32 2.32
N LEU A 46 11.55 -3.49 2.74
CA LEU A 46 10.25 -3.99 2.29
C LEU A 46 9.09 -3.17 2.86
N SER A 47 9.21 -2.69 4.10
CA SER A 47 8.22 -1.81 4.72
C SER A 47 8.13 -0.47 3.99
N THR A 48 9.27 0.12 3.65
CA THR A 48 9.34 1.33 2.82
C THR A 48 8.64 1.11 1.48
N GLN A 49 8.91 -0.02 0.82
CA GLN A 49 8.28 -0.32 -0.46
C GLN A 49 6.76 -0.47 -0.33
N VAL A 50 6.26 -1.08 0.73
CA VAL A 50 4.82 -1.19 0.98
C VAL A 50 4.20 0.19 1.18
N ILE A 51 4.81 1.07 1.97
CA ILE A 51 4.33 2.44 2.18
C ILE A 51 4.31 3.21 0.87
N GLN A 52 5.38 3.16 0.08
CA GLN A 52 5.42 3.79 -1.24
C GLN A 52 4.33 3.27 -2.18
N THR A 53 4.10 1.96 -2.18
CA THR A 53 3.06 1.31 -2.99
C THR A 53 1.68 1.82 -2.60
N MET A 54 1.39 1.92 -1.30
CA MET A 54 0.13 2.48 -0.80
C MET A 54 -0.01 3.97 -1.13
N SER A 55 1.04 4.77 -1.00
CA SER A 55 1.05 6.18 -1.41
C SER A 55 0.70 6.33 -2.89
N ILE A 56 1.30 5.50 -3.77
CA ILE A 56 1.01 5.53 -5.20
C ILE A 56 -0.46 5.19 -5.46
N LEU A 57 -1.01 4.16 -4.81
CA LEU A 57 -2.41 3.76 -4.96
C LEU A 57 -3.35 4.92 -4.58
N ILE A 58 -3.17 5.48 -3.38
CA ILE A 58 -4.00 6.58 -2.86
C ILE A 58 -3.93 7.82 -3.76
N GLN A 59 -2.74 8.16 -4.28
CA GLN A 59 -2.56 9.34 -5.12
C GLN A 59 -3.08 9.19 -6.55
N ASN A 60 -3.11 7.96 -7.09
CA ASN A 60 -3.39 7.73 -8.51
C ASN A 60 -4.75 7.09 -8.79
N ILE A 61 -5.42 6.50 -7.79
CA ILE A 61 -6.79 6.01 -7.94
C ILE A 61 -7.75 7.19 -7.87
N LYS A 62 -8.47 7.42 -8.97
CA LYS A 62 -9.36 8.58 -9.14
C LYS A 62 -10.81 8.29 -8.83
N ARG A 63 -11.19 7.01 -8.84
CA ARG A 63 -12.56 6.58 -8.60
C ARG A 63 -12.85 6.60 -7.10
N GLU A 64 -13.88 7.33 -6.69
CA GLU A 64 -14.20 7.55 -5.28
C GLU A 64 -14.59 6.27 -4.53
N ASP A 65 -15.25 5.32 -5.22
CA ASP A 65 -15.62 4.02 -4.67
C ASP A 65 -14.39 3.16 -4.38
N GLU A 66 -13.46 3.07 -5.34
CA GLU A 66 -12.20 2.33 -5.20
C GLU A 66 -11.29 2.96 -4.15
N LEU A 67 -11.18 4.29 -4.14
CA LEU A 67 -10.43 5.02 -3.12
C LEU A 67 -11.07 4.83 -1.74
N GLY A 68 -12.39 4.96 -1.62
CA GLY A 68 -13.13 4.72 -0.38
C GLY A 68 -12.93 3.31 0.17
N TYR A 69 -12.84 2.31 -0.71
CA TYR A 69 -12.49 0.94 -0.31
C TYR A 69 -11.07 0.86 0.26
N ILE A 70 -10.06 1.42 -0.41
CA ILE A 70 -8.67 1.43 0.11
C ILE A 70 -8.61 2.15 1.46
N MET A 71 -9.26 3.31 1.57
CA MET A 71 -9.23 4.15 2.77
C MET A 71 -9.91 3.48 3.97
N SER A 72 -10.91 2.63 3.73
CA SER A 72 -11.60 1.86 4.77
C SER A 72 -10.96 0.49 5.03
N HIS A 73 -9.94 0.10 4.25
CA HIS A 73 -9.34 -1.21 4.35
C HIS A 73 -8.55 -1.38 5.66
N ARG A 74 -8.77 -2.50 6.35
CA ARG A 74 -8.11 -2.82 7.64
C ARG A 74 -6.58 -2.79 7.61
N PHE A 75 -5.99 -3.11 6.46
CA PHE A 75 -4.55 -3.01 6.27
C PHE A 75 -4.03 -1.57 6.49
N LEU A 76 -4.80 -0.55 6.08
CA LEU A 76 -4.41 0.84 6.26
C LEU A 76 -4.30 1.19 7.75
N ASN A 77 -5.26 0.73 8.56
CA ASN A 77 -5.23 0.91 10.00
C ASN A 77 -4.01 0.23 10.63
N LYS A 78 -3.66 -0.98 10.17
CA LYS A 78 -2.44 -1.67 10.59
C LYS A 78 -1.19 -0.88 10.21
N LEU A 79 -1.11 -0.38 8.98
CA LEU A 79 0.05 0.38 8.51
C LEU A 79 0.28 1.65 9.31
N ILE A 80 -0.78 2.41 9.61
CA ILE A 80 -0.70 3.66 10.40
C ILE A 80 -0.31 3.39 11.85
N SER A 81 -0.78 2.27 12.43
CA SER A 81 -0.49 1.89 13.81
C SER A 81 0.78 1.05 13.99
N SER A 82 1.48 0.75 12.89
CA SER A 82 2.69 -0.07 12.93
C SER A 82 3.83 0.67 13.61
N ASN A 83 4.45 0.00 14.58
CA ASN A 83 5.61 0.54 15.30
C ASN A 83 6.88 0.27 14.49
N PHE A 84 7.09 1.05 13.43
CA PHE A 84 8.31 0.99 12.65
C PHE A 84 9.52 1.41 13.49
N ASP A 85 10.64 0.71 13.34
CA ASP A 85 11.91 1.18 13.90
C ASP A 85 12.45 2.33 13.04
N LEU A 86 11.96 3.54 13.33
CA LEU A 86 12.31 4.78 12.64
C LEU A 86 13.77 5.21 12.89
N SER A 87 14.50 4.54 13.80
CA SER A 87 15.90 4.87 14.08
C SER A 87 16.88 4.24 13.08
N VAL A 88 16.44 3.19 12.37
CA VAL A 88 17.31 2.39 11.51
C VAL A 88 17.39 2.94 10.10
N ASN A 89 16.33 3.58 9.60
CA ASN A 89 16.26 4.03 8.21
C ASN A 89 15.51 5.35 8.05
N ASN A 90 16.24 6.43 7.76
CA ASN A 90 15.67 7.75 7.50
C ASN A 90 14.69 7.76 6.31
N GLU A 91 14.93 6.94 5.29
CA GLU A 91 14.06 6.86 4.11
C GLU A 91 12.67 6.35 4.49
N LEU A 92 12.60 5.34 5.37
CA LEU A 92 11.33 4.82 5.89
C LEU A 92 10.56 5.93 6.62
N VAL A 93 11.25 6.74 7.42
CA VAL A 93 10.64 7.87 8.15
C VAL A 93 10.06 8.88 7.18
N ASP A 94 10.83 9.29 6.17
CA ASP A 94 10.43 10.29 5.19
C ASP A 94 9.19 9.84 4.41
N TYR A 95 9.18 8.60 3.93
CA TYR A 95 8.01 8.05 3.22
C TYR A 95 6.81 7.87 4.13
N PHE A 96 6.99 7.45 5.39
CA PHE A 96 5.90 7.28 6.33
C PHE A 96 5.25 8.63 6.69
N ILE A 97 6.05 9.66 6.96
CA ILE A 97 5.54 11.02 7.21
C ILE A 97 4.82 11.56 5.97
N SER A 98 5.37 11.34 4.78
CA SER A 98 4.75 11.76 3.52
C SER A 98 3.40 11.05 3.28
N PHE A 99 3.33 9.76 3.59
CA PHE A 99 2.12 8.95 3.47
C PHE A 99 1.00 9.38 4.41
N LEU A 100 1.32 9.90 5.61
CA LEU A 100 0.32 10.37 6.58
C LEU A 100 -0.27 11.76 6.25
N LYS A 101 0.34 12.52 5.34
CA LYS A 101 -0.11 13.86 4.94
C LYS A 101 -1.19 13.78 3.86
#